data_AF-A0A659ULN5-F1
#
_entry.id   AF-A0A659ULN5-F1
#
_cell.length_a   1.000
_cell.length_b   1.000
_cell.length_c   1.000
_cell.angle_alpha   90.00
_cell.angle_beta   90.00
_cell.angle_gamma   90.00
#
_symmetry.space_group_name_H-M   'P 1'
#
loop_
_entity.id
_entity.type
_entity.pdbx_description
1 polymer ?
#
loop_
_entity_poly.entity_id
_entity_poly.type
_entity_poly.pdbx_seq_one_letter_code
_entity_poly.pdbx_strand_id
1 'polypeptide(L)'
;DKMILPVRWLDDGNFYAAEGDYRPVPDPDQDPSMKVIEWEMEPGDAILFDFRTAHGARGNMTAARRRALSLRWVGDDAHYVERPGRTSPPYHGHGMQPGQKL
;
A
#
# COMPACT_ATOMS: atom_id res chain seq x y z
N ASP A 1 13.16 -2.49 13.01
CA ASP A 1 12.44 -1.23 12.77
C ASP A 1 10.94 -1.43 12.71
N LYS A 2 10.16 -0.47 13.22
CA LYS A 2 8.69 -0.49 13.15
C LYS A 2 8.23 -0.21 11.72
N MET A 3 7.21 -0.94 11.27
CA MET A 3 6.58 -0.69 9.96
C MET A 3 5.81 0.65 9.99
N ILE A 4 5.58 1.23 8.81
CA ILE A 4 4.71 2.41 8.68
C ILE A 4 3.26 1.98 8.89
N LEU A 5 2.49 2.80 9.62
CA LEU A 5 1.09 2.57 9.87
C LEU A 5 0.32 2.48 8.54
N PRO A 6 -0.36 1.36 8.25
CA PRO A 6 -1.30 1.33 7.15
C PRO A 6 -2.51 2.20 7.51
N VAL A 7 -2.69 3.28 6.75
CA VAL A 7 -3.83 4.21 6.88
C VAL A 7 -4.82 4.00 5.74
N ARG A 8 -6.10 4.27 5.99
CA ARG A 8 -7.13 4.29 4.96
C ARG A 8 -6.88 5.47 4.05
N TRP A 9 -6.51 5.20 2.80
CA TRP A 9 -6.21 6.24 1.82
C TRP A 9 -7.34 7.27 1.57
N LEU A 10 -8.60 6.95 1.92
CA LEU A 10 -9.74 7.84 1.72
C LEU A 10 -9.85 8.95 2.78
N ASP A 11 -9.48 8.66 4.03
CA ASP A 11 -9.77 9.51 5.20
C ASP A 11 -8.65 9.50 6.26
N ASP A 12 -7.49 8.91 5.94
CA ASP A 12 -6.37 8.64 6.85
C ASP A 12 -6.76 7.90 8.14
N GLY A 13 -7.93 7.24 8.15
CA GLY A 13 -8.41 6.47 9.29
C GLY A 13 -7.57 5.22 9.58
N ASN A 14 -7.55 4.80 10.83
CA ASN A 14 -6.74 3.66 11.27
C ASN A 14 -7.39 2.32 10.85
N PHE A 15 -6.60 1.39 10.29
CA PHE A 15 -7.04 0.03 9.98
C PHE A 15 -7.01 -0.92 11.20
N TYR A 16 -6.19 -0.64 12.21
CA TYR A 16 -5.92 -1.56 13.33
C TYR A 16 -6.04 -0.84 14.68
N ALA A 17 -6.64 -1.49 15.68
CA ALA A 17 -6.89 -0.90 17.00
C ALA A 17 -5.64 -0.77 17.91
N ALA A 18 -4.48 -1.29 17.50
CA ALA A 18 -3.27 -1.30 18.33
C ALA A 18 -2.37 -0.08 18.03
N GLU A 19 -2.54 0.98 18.81
CA GLU A 19 -1.59 2.10 18.86
C GLU A 19 -0.29 1.62 19.54
N GLY A 20 0.83 1.60 18.82
CA GLY A 20 2.16 1.31 19.40
C GLY A 20 3.13 0.54 18.51
N ASP A 21 2.64 -0.30 17.60
CA ASP A 21 3.50 -1.19 16.79
C ASP A 21 4.03 -0.56 15.50
N TYR A 22 3.44 0.57 15.11
CA TYR A 22 3.76 1.27 13.86
C TYR A 22 4.31 2.66 14.13
N ARG A 23 5.10 3.15 13.17
CA ARG A 23 5.46 4.58 13.10
C ARG A 23 4.44 5.33 12.22
N PRO A 24 4.23 6.64 12.44
CA PRO A 24 3.36 7.44 11.59
C PRO A 24 3.84 7.41 10.13
N VAL A 25 2.91 7.66 9.20
CA VAL A 25 3.25 7.88 7.79
C VAL A 25 4.12 9.13 7.72
N PRO A 26 5.36 9.03 7.19
CA PRO A 26 6.21 10.20 7.06
C PRO A 26 5.74 11.10 5.92
N ASP A 27 6.08 12.38 6.01
CA ASP A 27 6.00 13.31 4.90
C ASP A 27 7.38 13.41 4.23
N PRO A 28 7.61 12.69 3.11
CA PRO A 28 8.90 12.68 2.44
C PRO A 28 9.27 14.03 1.81
N ASP A 29 8.31 14.92 1.58
CA ASP A 29 8.56 16.25 1.00
C ASP A 29 9.00 17.27 2.06
N GLN A 30 8.76 16.98 3.35
CA GLN A 30 9.13 17.83 4.49
C GLN A 30 10.28 17.28 5.33
N ASP A 31 10.69 16.02 5.11
CA ASP A 31 11.80 15.39 5.82
C ASP A 31 13.02 15.20 4.89
N PRO A 32 14.04 16.08 4.97
CA PRO A 32 15.22 16.01 4.11
C PRO A 32 16.14 14.81 4.40
N SER A 33 15.92 14.08 5.50
CA SER A 33 16.66 12.85 5.80
C SER A 33 16.18 11.67 4.95
N MET A 34 15.01 11.79 4.33
CA MET A 34 14.44 10.73 3.49
C MET A 34 14.98 10.79 2.08
N LYS A 35 15.46 9.65 1.60
CA LYS A 35 15.76 9.48 0.17
C LYS A 35 14.47 9.17 -0.58
N VAL A 36 13.97 10.16 -1.31
CA VAL A 36 12.84 10.02 -2.24
C VAL A 36 13.38 9.67 -3.63
N ILE A 37 12.75 8.71 -4.29
CA ILE A 37 13.06 8.34 -5.67
C ILE A 37 11.77 8.40 -6.47
N GLU A 38 11.76 9.18 -7.54
CA GLU A 38 10.61 9.42 -8.39
C GLU A 38 11.03 9.56 -9.85
N TRP A 39 10.09 9.26 -10.75
CA TRP A 39 10.29 9.29 -12.20
C TRP A 39 9.08 9.90 -12.88
N GLU A 40 9.32 10.65 -13.95
CA GLU A 40 8.29 10.92 -14.95
C GLU A 40 7.97 9.62 -15.69
N MET A 41 6.69 9.36 -15.94
CA MET A 41 6.19 8.09 -16.46
C MET A 41 5.43 8.33 -17.77
N GLU A 42 5.73 7.54 -18.79
CA GLU A 42 4.97 7.50 -20.05
C GLU A 42 3.96 6.33 -20.07
N PRO A 43 2.91 6.38 -20.92
CA PRO A 43 2.01 5.25 -21.11
C PRO A 43 2.76 3.99 -21.58
N GLY A 44 2.80 2.97 -20.72
CA GLY A 44 3.51 1.71 -20.97
C GLY A 44 4.63 1.44 -19.97
N ASP A 45 5.14 2.49 -19.32
CA ASP A 45 6.13 2.34 -18.27
C ASP A 45 5.54 1.68 -17.02
N ALA A 46 6.39 0.93 -16.30
CA ALA A 46 6.03 0.25 -15.07
C ALA A 46 7.11 0.41 -14.01
N ILE A 47 6.67 0.57 -12.76
CA ILE A 47 7.54 0.51 -11.58
C ILE A 47 7.14 -0.73 -10.78
N LEU A 48 8.13 -1.56 -10.47
CA LEU A 48 7.98 -2.71 -9.59
C LEU A 48 8.71 -2.41 -8.28
N PHE A 49 8.06 -2.66 -7.17
CA PHE A 49 8.63 -2.45 -5.84
C PHE A 49 8.16 -3.54 -4.86
N ASP A 50 8.94 -3.74 -3.80
CA ASP A 50 8.65 -4.71 -2.75
C ASP A 50 7.46 -4.23 -1.89
N PHE A 51 6.63 -5.15 -1.38
CA PHE A 51 5.48 -4.80 -0.52
C PHE A 51 5.85 -4.00 0.74
N ARG A 52 7.10 -4.04 1.16
CA ARG A 52 7.64 -3.28 2.32
C ARG A 52 8.08 -1.87 1.95
N THR A 53 8.15 -1.53 0.66
CA THR A 53 8.54 -0.19 0.21
C THR A 53 7.44 0.82 0.53
N ALA A 54 7.79 1.84 1.32
CA ALA A 54 6.96 3.02 1.49
C ALA A 54 6.83 3.74 0.14
N HIS A 55 5.61 3.95 -0.34
CA HIS A 55 5.34 4.59 -1.62
C HIS A 55 4.05 5.39 -1.55
N GLY A 56 3.94 6.38 -2.43
CA GLY A 56 2.79 7.25 -2.54
C GLY A 56 2.79 7.99 -3.87
N ALA A 57 1.79 8.84 -4.08
CA ALA A 57 1.75 9.74 -5.23
C ALA A 57 1.18 11.09 -4.77
N ARG A 58 1.76 12.18 -5.26
CA ARG A 58 1.22 13.53 -5.03
C ARG A 58 -0.13 13.69 -5.74
N GLY A 59 -0.93 14.64 -5.26
CA GLY A 59 -2.23 14.99 -5.85
C GLY A 59 -2.09 15.41 -7.32
N ASN A 60 -3.05 15.01 -8.15
CA ASN A 60 -3.10 15.44 -9.55
C ASN A 60 -3.71 16.85 -9.63
N MET A 61 -2.87 17.86 -9.85
CA MET A 61 -3.27 19.27 -9.94
C MET A 61 -3.75 19.69 -11.35
N THR A 62 -3.84 18.75 -12.29
CA THR A 62 -4.25 19.02 -13.68
C THR A 62 -5.71 18.67 -13.91
N ALA A 63 -6.31 19.18 -14.99
CA ALA A 63 -7.64 18.78 -15.44
C ALA A 63 -7.66 17.41 -16.14
N ALA A 64 -6.48 16.88 -16.51
CA ALA A 64 -6.35 15.60 -17.18
C ALA A 64 -6.46 14.44 -16.19
N ARG A 65 -7.09 13.34 -16.60
CA ARG A 65 -7.22 12.16 -15.74
C ARG A 65 -5.97 11.30 -15.81
N ARG A 66 -5.34 11.03 -14.65
CA ARG A 66 -4.35 9.96 -14.51
C ARG A 66 -5.04 8.61 -14.41
N ARG A 67 -4.61 7.62 -15.21
CA ARG A 67 -5.04 6.23 -15.12
C ARG A 67 -3.81 5.35 -14.86
N ALA A 68 -3.94 4.38 -13.97
CA ALA A 68 -2.89 3.42 -13.66
C ALA A 68 -3.52 2.04 -13.42
N LEU A 69 -2.78 0.98 -13.74
CA LEU A 69 -3.10 -0.39 -13.38
C LEU A 69 -2.15 -0.81 -12.25
N SER A 70 -2.70 -1.27 -11.13
CA SER A 70 -1.91 -1.81 -10.02
C SER A 70 -2.16 -3.31 -9.92
N LEU A 71 -1.07 -4.08 -10.03
CA LEU A 71 -1.06 -5.52 -9.90
C LEU A 71 -0.28 -5.90 -8.64
N ARG A 72 -0.71 -6.98 -7.99
CA ARG A 72 0.02 -7.61 -6.89
C ARG A 72 0.45 -8.99 -7.35
N TRP A 73 1.74 -9.25 -7.28
CA TRP A 73 2.31 -10.56 -7.57
C TRP A 73 2.81 -11.18 -6.28
N VAL A 74 2.47 -12.45 -6.09
CA VAL A 74 2.87 -13.26 -4.94
C VAL A 74 3.50 -14.54 -5.47
N GLY A 75 4.41 -15.13 -4.69
CA GLY A 75 5.05 -16.39 -5.06
C GLY A 75 4.10 -17.58 -4.93
N ASP A 76 4.52 -18.70 -5.53
CA ASP A 76 3.83 -19.99 -5.44
C ASP A 76 3.82 -20.58 -4.03
N ASP A 77 4.45 -19.94 -3.05
CA ASP A 77 4.48 -20.30 -1.64
C ASP A 77 3.53 -19.43 -0.79
N ALA A 78 2.77 -18.54 -1.42
CA ALA A 78 1.87 -17.65 -0.70
C ALA A 78 0.62 -18.38 -0.18
N HIS A 79 0.25 -18.06 1.06
CA HIS A 79 -0.91 -18.63 1.74
C HIS A 79 -1.81 -17.51 2.26
N TYR A 80 -3.11 -17.78 2.29
CA TYR A 80 -4.10 -16.90 2.87
C TYR A 80 -3.90 -16.77 4.37
N VAL A 81 -3.96 -15.53 4.84
CA VAL A 81 -3.96 -15.19 6.26
C VAL A 81 -5.12 -14.25 6.53
N GLU A 82 -5.94 -14.61 7.52
CA GLU A 82 -6.96 -13.70 8.02
C GLU A 82 -6.30 -12.62 8.88
N ARG A 83 -6.51 -11.36 8.52
CA ARG A 83 -6.00 -10.22 9.28
C ARG A 83 -7.11 -9.65 10.17
N PRO A 84 -6.80 -9.20 11.39
CA PRO A 84 -7.75 -8.44 12.19
C PRO A 84 -8.21 -7.19 11.45
N GLY A 85 -9.51 -6.93 11.43
CA GLY A 85 -10.08 -5.73 10.80
C GLY A 85 -10.43 -5.89 9.33
N ARG A 86 -10.98 -4.83 8.74
CA ARG A 86 -11.47 -4.83 7.36
C ARG A 86 -10.32 -4.56 6.40
N THR A 87 -10.12 -5.45 5.42
CA THR A 87 -9.19 -5.22 4.31
C THR A 87 -9.74 -4.21 3.31
N SER A 88 -8.84 -3.54 2.57
CA SER A 88 -9.20 -2.63 1.48
C SER A 88 -8.45 -3.04 0.19
N PRO A 89 -9.17 -3.40 -0.89
CA PRO A 89 -10.63 -3.56 -0.94
C PRO A 89 -11.08 -4.74 -0.06
N PRO A 90 -12.33 -4.74 0.42
CA PRO A 90 -12.86 -5.86 1.17
C PRO A 90 -13.17 -7.01 0.21
N TYR A 91 -12.62 -8.19 0.46
CA TYR A 91 -12.91 -9.40 -0.30
C TYR A 91 -13.90 -10.25 0.49
N HIS A 92 -15.19 -10.10 0.25
CA HIS A 92 -16.21 -10.95 0.88
C HIS A 92 -16.48 -12.20 0.03
N GLY A 93 -16.88 -13.30 0.66
CA GLY A 93 -17.39 -14.48 -0.05
C GLY A 93 -16.33 -15.31 -0.80
N HIS A 94 -15.04 -15.13 -0.54
CA HIS A 94 -13.97 -15.92 -1.18
C HIS A 94 -13.82 -17.34 -0.61
N GLY A 95 -14.41 -17.65 0.57
CA GLY A 95 -14.42 -18.99 1.16
C GLY A 95 -13.07 -19.57 1.57
N MET A 96 -11.99 -18.77 1.52
CA MET A 96 -10.65 -19.22 1.87
C MET A 96 -10.48 -19.39 3.37
N GLN A 97 -9.68 -20.38 3.76
CA GLN A 97 -9.32 -20.65 5.15
C GLN A 97 -7.88 -20.22 5.45
N PRO A 98 -7.55 -19.77 6.68
CA PRO A 98 -6.17 -19.50 7.08
C PRO A 98 -5.23 -20.67 6.76
N GLY A 99 -4.09 -20.37 6.12
CA GLY A 99 -3.11 -21.36 5.68
C GLY A 99 -3.45 -22.04 4.35
N GLN A 100 -4.53 -21.67 3.68
CA GLN A 100 -4.82 -22.16 2.32
C GLN A 100 -3.89 -21.51 1.30
N LYS A 101 -3.31 -22.30 0.40
CA LYS A 101 -2.50 -21.80 -0.71
C LYS A 101 -3.32 -20.89 -1.64
N LEU A 102 -2.74 -19.76 -2.07
CA LEU A 102 -3.34 -18.83 -3.05
C LEU A 102 -3.29 -19.38 -4.47
#